data_AF-A0A543DB52-F1
#
_entry.id   AF-A0A543DB52-F1
#
_cell.length_a   1.000
_cell.length_b   1.000
_cell.length_c   1.000
_cell.angle_alpha   90.00
_cell.angle_beta   90.00
_cell.angle_gamma   90.00
#
_symmetry.space_group_name_H-M   'P 1'
#
loop_
_entity.id
_entity.type
_entity.pdbx_description
1 polymer ?
#
loop_
_entity_poly.entity_id
_entity_poly.type
_entity_poly.pdbx_seq_one_letter_code
_entity_poly.pdbx_strand_id
1 'polypeptide(L)' 'MAQTTREDVILQLDRVDTALEAPEADKAAILRDALEWLADNPPKVAADALYYRERLQVIRERHGAA' A
#
# COMPACT_ATOMS: atom_id res chain seq x y z
N MET A 1 -6.26 -15.61 13.12
CA MET A 1 -5.92 -14.86 11.89
C MET A 1 -4.53 -15.28 11.48
N ALA A 2 -4.34 -15.82 10.28
CA ALA A 2 -2.99 -16.11 9.79
C ALA A 2 -2.22 -14.78 9.69
N GLN A 3 -0.95 -14.77 10.07
CA GLN A 3 -0.15 -13.56 9.98
C GLN A 3 0.12 -13.23 8.51
N THR A 4 -0.25 -12.02 8.12
CA THR A 4 0.00 -11.48 6.77
C THR A 4 1.47 -11.62 6.43
N THR A 5 1.74 -12.29 5.31
CA THR A 5 3.10 -12.54 4.85
C THR A 5 3.64 -11.36 4.06
N ARG A 6 4.95 -11.34 3.82
CA ARG A 6 5.56 -10.36 2.93
C ARG A 6 4.91 -10.38 1.54
N GLU A 7 4.62 -11.57 1.01
CA GLU A 7 4.02 -11.72 -0.32
C GLU A 7 2.61 -11.11 -0.38
N ASP A 8 1.81 -11.30 0.68
CA ASP A 8 0.48 -10.69 0.78
C ASP A 8 0.55 -9.15 0.74
N VAL A 9 1.53 -8.56 1.45
CA VAL A 9 1.73 -7.11 1.44
C VAL A 9 2.16 -6.60 0.08
N ILE A 10 3.09 -7.29 -0.60
CA ILE A 10 3.52 -6.91 -1.95
C ILE A 10 2.33 -6.98 -2.92
N LEU A 11 1.54 -8.07 -2.88
CA LEU A 11 0.35 -8.20 -3.71
C LEU A 11 -0.67 -7.09 -3.44
N GLN A 12 -0.85 -6.70 -2.18
CA GLN A 12 -1.75 -5.60 -1.83
C GLN A 12 -1.26 -4.26 -2.35
N LEU A 13 0.05 -3.98 -2.29
CA LEU A 13 0.63 -2.76 -2.86
C LEU A 13 0.47 -2.72 -4.39
N ASP A 14 0.64 -3.86 -5.06
CA ASP A 14 0.43 -3.93 -6.52
C ASP A 14 -1.06 -3.71 -6.88
N ARG A 15 -2.01 -4.21 -6.07
CA ARG A 15 -3.44 -3.91 -6.23
C ARG A 15 -3.75 -2.42 -6.07
N VAL A 16 -3.12 -1.77 -5.09
CA VAL A 16 -3.26 -0.32 -4.88
C VAL A 16 -2.74 0.44 -6.09
N ASP A 17 -1.58 0.05 -6.62
CA ASP A 17 -0.99 0.64 -7.82
C ASP A 17 -1.96 0.55 -9.02
N THR A 18 -2.50 -0.64 -9.28
CA THR A 18 -3.52 -0.85 -10.33
C THR A 18 -4.80 -0.05 -10.08
N ALA A 19 -5.28 0.04 -8.84
CA ALA A 19 -6.49 0.80 -8.52
C ALA A 19 -6.32 2.30 -8.81
N LEU A 20 -5.12 2.84 -8.63
CA LEU A 20 -4.80 4.25 -8.88
C LEU A 20 -4.66 4.59 -10.37
N GLU A 21 -4.51 3.60 -11.25
CA GLU A 21 -4.51 3.79 -12.70
C GLU A 21 -5.90 4.18 -13.26
N ALA A 22 -6.98 3.83 -12.55
CA ALA A 22 -8.33 4.14 -13.01
C ALA A 22 -8.57 5.68 -13.01
N PRO A 23 -9.02 6.28 -14.13
CA PRO A 23 -9.20 7.73 -14.25
C PRO A 23 -10.16 8.34 -13.22
N GLU A 24 -11.19 7.59 -12.85
CA GLU A 24 -12.23 7.95 -11.89
C GLU A 24 -11.90 7.56 -10.44
N ALA A 25 -10.71 6.98 -10.19
CA ALA A 25 -10.31 6.54 -8.87
C ALA A 25 -10.23 7.70 -7.87
N ASP A 26 -10.85 7.54 -6.71
CA ASP A 26 -10.57 8.40 -5.56
C ASP A 26 -9.20 8.02 -4.98
N LYS A 27 -8.16 8.62 -5.55
CA LYS A 27 -6.76 8.36 -5.18
C LYS A 27 -6.49 8.63 -3.70
N ALA A 28 -7.15 9.63 -3.11
CA ALA A 28 -6.96 9.99 -1.71
C ALA A 28 -7.58 8.95 -0.78
N ALA A 29 -8.75 8.41 -1.12
CA ALA A 29 -9.36 7.30 -0.38
C ALA A 29 -8.51 6.03 -0.48
N ILE A 30 -8.11 5.64 -1.70
CA ILE A 30 -7.31 4.42 -1.94
C ILE A 30 -5.99 4.44 -1.15
N LEU A 31 -5.28 5.58 -1.15
CA LEU A 31 -4.02 5.71 -0.42
C LEU A 31 -4.22 5.66 1.10
N ARG A 32 -5.34 6.20 1.61
CA ARG A 32 -5.68 6.14 3.03
C ARG A 32 -5.99 4.71 3.45
N ASP A 33 -6.82 4.02 2.70
CA ASP A 33 -7.18 2.62 2.95
C ASP A 33 -5.93 1.73 2.90
N ALA A 34 -4.99 2.01 1.97
CA ALA A 34 -3.72 1.31 1.90
C ALA A 34 -2.84 1.53 3.15
N LEU A 35 -2.78 2.76 3.66
CA LEU A 35 -2.05 3.08 4.90
C LEU A 35 -2.66 2.42 6.13
N GLU A 36 -3.99 2.46 6.24
CA GLU A 36 -4.72 1.80 7.32
C GLU A 36 -4.51 0.28 7.27
N TRP A 37 -4.60 -0.32 6.07
CA TRP A 37 -4.36 -1.74 5.91
C TRP A 37 -2.94 -2.14 6.30
N LEU A 38 -1.91 -1.35 5.94
CA LEU A 38 -0.54 -1.61 6.37
C LEU A 38 -0.35 -1.48 7.89
N ALA A 39 -1.11 -0.61 8.56
CA ALA A 39 -1.08 -0.46 10.01
C ALA A 39 -1.73 -1.66 10.72
N ASP A 40 -2.84 -2.16 10.18
CA ASP A 40 -3.57 -3.33 10.69
C ASP A 40 -2.85 -4.66 10.41
N ASN A 41 -1.92 -4.67 9.45
CA ASN A 41 -1.14 -5.84 9.05
C ASN A 41 0.37 -5.62 9.27
N PRO A 42 0.83 -5.46 10.53
CA PRO A 42 2.23 -5.21 10.79
C PRO A 42 3.09 -6.44 10.43
N PRO A 43 4.20 -6.26 9.69
CA PRO A 43 5.10 -7.36 9.38
C PRO A 43 5.85 -7.85 10.62
N LYS A 44 6.32 -9.11 10.57
CA LYS A 44 7.19 -9.68 11.61
C LYS A 44 8.49 -8.88 11.81
N VAL A 45 9.02 -8.31 10.73
CA VAL A 45 10.28 -7.56 10.72
C VAL A 45 9.96 -6.07 10.61
N ALA A 46 10.34 -5.29 11.61
CA ALA A 46 10.03 -3.85 11.64
C ALA A 46 10.62 -3.07 10.44
N ALA A 47 11.78 -3.49 9.92
CA ALA A 47 12.37 -2.90 8.73
C ALA A 47 11.49 -3.04 7.48
N ASP A 48 10.72 -4.13 7.36
CA ASP A 48 9.80 -4.33 6.25
C ASP A 48 8.65 -3.31 6.29
N ALA A 49 8.21 -2.88 7.49
CA ALA A 49 7.15 -1.88 7.62
C ALA A 49 7.57 -0.52 7.03
N LEU A 50 8.84 -0.13 7.22
CA LEU A 50 9.39 1.09 6.61
C LEU A 50 9.45 0.94 5.09
N TYR A 51 9.95 -0.19 4.60
CA TYR A 51 10.02 -0.49 3.17
C TYR A 51 8.63 -0.44 2.50
N TYR A 52 7.58 -0.99 3.12
CA TYR A 52 6.23 -0.94 2.54
C TYR A 52 5.65 0.46 2.48
N ARG A 53 5.92 1.30 3.49
CA ARG A 53 5.51 2.72 3.48
C ARG A 53 6.22 3.51 2.40
N GLU A 54 7.54 3.31 2.24
CA GLU A 54 8.31 3.94 1.16
C GLU A 54 7.79 3.50 -0.21
N ARG A 55 7.49 2.22 -0.39
CA ARG A 55 6.93 1.72 -1.65
C ARG A 55 5.55 2.32 -1.94
N LEU A 56 4.69 2.45 -0.94
CA LEU A 56 3.40 3.13 -1.09
C LEU A 56 3.57 4.62 -1.46
N GLN A 57 4.59 5.29 -0.90
CA GLN A 57 4.93 6.66 -1.28
C GLN A 57 5.37 6.75 -2.75
N VAL A 58 6.22 5.84 -3.22
CA VAL A 58 6.61 5.79 -4.64
C VAL A 58 5.41 5.58 -5.56
N ILE A 59 4.46 4.72 -5.16
CA ILE A 59 3.20 4.52 -5.89
C ILE A 59 2.38 5.83 -5.92
N ARG A 60 2.22 6.51 -4.78
CA ARG A 60 1.53 7.80 -4.69
C ARG A 60 2.13 8.83 -5.64
N GLU A 61 3.46 8.97 -5.65
CA GLU A 61 4.19 9.92 -6.48
C GLU A 61 4.02 9.61 -7.97
N ARG A 62 4.09 8.32 -8.37
CA ARG A 62 3.85 7.89 -9.75
C ARG A 62 2.48 8.33 -10.28
N HIS A 63 1.46 8.27 -9.43
CA HIS A 63 0.08 8.59 -9.81
C HIS A 63 -0.29 10.06 -9.65
N GLY A 64 0.66 10.92 -9.28
CA GLY A 64 0.43 12.36 -9.11
C GLY A 64 -0.57 12.69 -8.01
N ALA A 65 -0.77 11.78 -7.05
CA ALA A 65 -1.65 11.99 -5.91
C ALA A 65 -0.90 12.82 -4.85
N ALA A 66 -0.66 14.10 -5.13
CA ALA A 66 0.00 15.04 -4.22
C ALA A 66 -0.98 15.63 -3.20
#